data_AF-A0A534DBK2-F1
#
_entry.id   AF-A0A534DBK2-F1
#
_cell.length_a   1.000
_cell.length_b   1.000
_cell.length_c   1.000
_cell.angle_alpha   90.00
_cell.angle_beta   90.00
_cell.angle_gamma   90.00
#
_symmetry.space_group_name_H-M   'P 1'
#
loop_
_entity.id
_entity.type
_entity.pdbx_description
1 polymer ?
#
loop_
_entity_poly.entity_id
_entity_poly.type
_entity_poly.pdbx_seq_one_letter_code
_entity_poly.pdbx_strand_id
1 'polypeptide(L)'
;MTSPVRSGFGLRRYVAGALCALLLLSGSSWPQSAPDAKPLTAILLIARDHLPDSNFADSVVLVMNNLGPAPVGIIINRPMPIPVSRLFPDLKRLAKVRDKVYFGGPVDFGSVWFLFRAAAPPEHAIQACDGVYLSADRQLLLQLLGRDNPVDSLRIFVGHAGWA
;
A
#
# COMPACT_ATOMS: atom_id res chain seq x y z
N MET A 1 83.88 2.74 -36.59
CA MET A 1 83.50 3.25 -37.92
C MET A 1 81.99 3.16 -38.06
N THR A 2 81.34 4.33 -37.94
CA THR A 2 80.13 4.77 -38.66
C THR A 2 79.00 3.75 -38.90
N SER A 3 77.94 3.88 -38.09
CA SER A 3 76.54 3.92 -38.58
C SER A 3 76.40 5.01 -39.67
N PRO A 4 75.30 5.18 -40.45
CA PRO A 4 73.94 4.63 -40.33
C PRO A 4 73.29 4.36 -41.72
N VAL A 5 71.96 4.19 -41.81
CA VAL A 5 71.05 4.84 -42.80
C VAL A 5 69.63 4.40 -42.41
N ARG A 6 68.84 5.23 -41.72
CA ARG A 6 67.92 6.29 -42.22
C ARG A 6 66.75 5.81 -43.09
N SER A 7 65.60 5.73 -42.42
CA SER A 7 64.24 6.11 -42.84
C SER A 7 64.09 6.73 -44.24
N GLY A 8 63.32 6.05 -45.10
CA GLY A 8 62.68 6.61 -46.30
C GLY A 8 61.22 6.98 -45.98
N PHE A 9 60.77 8.19 -46.36
CA PHE A 9 60.01 8.45 -47.59
C PHE A 9 58.75 7.56 -47.71
N GLY A 10 57.53 8.08 -47.88
CA GLY A 10 57.19 9.42 -48.27
C GLY A 10 55.69 9.64 -48.38
N LEU A 11 55.42 10.89 -48.66
CA LEU A 11 54.18 11.57 -48.96
C LEU A 11 53.37 10.86 -50.07
N ARG A 12 52.03 10.90 -49.96
CA ARG A 12 51.11 11.59 -50.91
C ARG A 12 49.86 10.77 -51.35
N ARG A 13 48.74 11.15 -50.72
CA ARG A 13 47.41 11.54 -51.25
C ARG A 13 46.56 10.57 -52.10
N TYR A 14 45.26 10.77 -51.89
CA TYR A 14 44.07 10.38 -52.67
C TYR A 14 43.59 8.95 -52.34
N VAL A 15 42.29 8.66 -52.19
CA VAL A 15 41.12 9.12 -52.93
C VAL A 15 39.88 9.03 -52.02
N ALA A 16 38.94 9.96 -52.21
CA ALA A 16 37.62 9.95 -51.59
C ALA A 16 36.81 8.72 -52.02
N GLY A 17 36.21 8.00 -51.07
CA GLY A 17 35.35 6.86 -51.36
C GLY A 17 34.57 6.43 -50.12
N ALA A 18 33.27 6.71 -50.17
CA ALA A 18 32.19 6.32 -49.27
C ALA A 18 32.44 5.13 -48.34
N LEU A 19 32.04 5.26 -47.06
CA LEU A 19 31.17 4.28 -46.39
C LEU A 19 30.64 4.89 -45.07
N CYS A 20 29.33 4.82 -44.88
CA CYS A 20 28.62 5.14 -43.64
C CYS A 20 29.31 4.50 -42.43
N ALA A 21 29.88 5.31 -41.55
CA ALA A 21 30.31 4.85 -40.24
C ALA A 21 29.84 5.85 -39.17
N LEU A 22 28.61 5.56 -38.71
CA LEU A 22 28.02 5.87 -37.41
C LEU A 22 28.17 7.29 -36.88
N LEU A 23 27.06 8.02 -36.99
CA LEU A 23 26.62 9.13 -36.16
C LEU A 23 26.91 8.88 -34.67
N LEU A 24 28.06 9.36 -34.20
CA LEU A 24 28.19 9.84 -32.83
C LEU A 24 27.44 11.17 -32.77
N LEU A 25 26.60 11.37 -31.74
CA LEU A 25 25.78 12.56 -31.45
C LEU A 25 24.32 12.46 -31.94
N SER A 26 23.53 11.57 -31.34
CA SER A 26 22.09 11.84 -31.13
C SER A 26 21.55 10.91 -30.04
N GLY A 27 21.28 11.50 -28.88
CA GLY A 27 20.39 10.95 -27.87
C GLY A 27 20.78 9.58 -27.32
N SER A 28 21.69 9.54 -26.34
CA SER A 28 21.46 8.59 -25.25
C SER A 28 20.16 9.02 -24.57
N SER A 29 19.03 8.59 -25.13
CA SER A 29 17.74 8.58 -24.46
C SER A 29 17.92 7.62 -23.30
N TRP A 30 18.47 8.11 -22.19
CA TRP A 30 18.36 7.39 -20.93
C TRP A 30 16.87 7.11 -20.76
N PRO A 31 16.47 5.87 -20.43
CA PRO A 31 15.12 5.67 -19.97
C PRO A 31 15.00 6.53 -18.72
N GLN A 32 14.23 7.62 -18.83
CA GLN A 32 13.72 8.31 -17.67
C GLN A 32 12.90 7.23 -16.96
N SER A 33 13.47 6.60 -15.93
CA SER A 33 12.67 5.80 -15.02
C SER A 33 11.51 6.69 -14.63
N ALA A 34 10.30 6.34 -15.04
CA ALA A 34 9.10 6.96 -14.50
C ALA A 34 9.26 6.95 -12.98
N PRO A 35 8.86 8.01 -12.26
CA PRO A 35 8.88 7.94 -10.81
C PRO A 35 8.19 6.63 -10.43
N ASP A 36 8.89 5.83 -9.62
CA ASP A 36 8.42 4.56 -9.06
C ASP A 36 7.28 4.87 -8.09
N ALA A 37 6.21 5.47 -8.60
CA ALA A 37 5.00 5.67 -7.87
C ALA A 37 4.46 4.26 -7.70
N LYS A 38 4.46 3.73 -6.49
CA LYS A 38 3.49 2.71 -6.08
C LYS A 38 2.17 3.46 -5.91
N PRO A 39 1.29 3.58 -6.93
CA PRO A 39 0.19 4.50 -6.86
C PRO A 39 -1.09 3.71 -6.55
N LEU A 40 -1.90 4.28 -5.66
CA LEU A 40 -3.06 3.69 -4.98
C LEU A 40 -2.67 2.83 -3.76
N THR A 41 -2.66 3.50 -2.62
CA THR A 41 -2.52 2.96 -1.26
C THR A 41 -3.78 2.26 -0.78
N ALA A 42 -4.94 2.65 -1.34
CA ALA A 42 -6.24 2.10 -0.98
C ALA A 42 -7.22 2.16 -2.16
N ILE A 43 -8.04 1.12 -2.32
CA ILE A 43 -9.19 1.10 -3.22
C ILE A 43 -10.41 0.53 -2.49
N LEU A 44 -11.62 0.84 -2.98
CA LEU A 44 -12.85 0.19 -2.54
C LEU A 44 -13.32 -0.77 -3.64
N LEU A 45 -13.53 -2.03 -3.25
CA LEU A 45 -14.22 -3.02 -4.08
C LEU A 45 -15.67 -3.10 -3.61
N ILE A 46 -16.60 -2.99 -4.56
CA ILE A 46 -18.03 -3.13 -4.30
C ILE A 46 -18.46 -4.46 -4.91
N ALA A 47 -19.07 -5.32 -4.10
CA ALA A 47 -19.61 -6.57 -4.58
C ALA A 47 -20.66 -6.29 -5.66
N ARG A 48 -20.56 -7.03 -6.77
CA ARG A 48 -21.63 -7.07 -7.76
C ARG A 48 -22.89 -7.68 -7.16
N ASP A 49 -24.03 -7.34 -7.77
CA ASP A 49 -25.29 -7.99 -7.46
C ASP A 49 -25.16 -9.52 -7.59
N HIS A 50 -25.74 -10.22 -6.62
CA HIS A 50 -25.85 -11.68 -6.58
C HIS A 50 -24.50 -12.42 -6.62
N LEU A 51 -23.45 -11.85 -6.00
CA LEU A 51 -22.17 -12.53 -5.84
C LEU A 51 -22.36 -13.86 -5.06
N PRO A 52 -21.98 -15.03 -5.62
CA PRO A 52 -22.27 -16.32 -4.99
C PRO A 52 -21.52 -16.58 -3.68
N ASP A 53 -20.34 -15.97 -3.49
CA ASP A 53 -19.57 -16.12 -2.27
C ASP A 53 -20.25 -15.35 -1.12
N SER A 54 -20.80 -16.09 -0.16
CA SER A 54 -21.52 -15.53 0.98
C SER A 54 -20.65 -14.71 1.93
N ASN A 55 -19.33 -14.84 1.89
CA ASN A 55 -18.43 -13.97 2.65
C ASN A 55 -18.43 -12.54 2.09
N PHE A 56 -18.60 -12.39 0.77
CA PHE A 56 -18.47 -11.13 0.04
C PHE A 56 -19.77 -10.63 -0.59
N ALA A 57 -20.86 -11.40 -0.56
CA ALA A 57 -22.18 -10.92 -0.97
C ALA A 57 -22.54 -9.62 -0.23
N ASP A 58 -22.98 -8.62 -1.00
CA ASP A 58 -23.33 -7.27 -0.56
C ASP A 58 -22.19 -6.52 0.17
N SER A 59 -20.94 -6.94 -0.01
CA SER A 59 -19.81 -6.35 0.70
C SER A 59 -19.25 -5.11 0.00
N VAL A 60 -18.72 -4.20 0.82
CA VAL A 60 -17.78 -3.16 0.41
C VAL A 60 -16.46 -3.46 1.10
N VAL A 61 -15.40 -3.64 0.32
CA VAL A 61 -14.07 -4.04 0.81
C VAL A 61 -13.08 -2.90 0.59
N LEU A 62 -12.47 -2.40 1.66
CA LEU A 62 -11.31 -1.53 1.61
C LEU A 62 -10.05 -2.37 1.41
N VAL A 63 -9.37 -2.21 0.29
CA VAL A 63 -8.15 -2.96 -0.05
C VAL A 63 -6.94 -2.04 -0.01
N MET A 64 -5.90 -2.47 0.68
CA MET A 64 -4.64 -1.73 0.80
C MET A 64 -3.46 -2.63 0.44
N ASN A 65 -2.56 -2.14 -0.40
CA ASN A 65 -1.44 -2.91 -0.98
C ASN A 65 -0.09 -2.65 -0.29
N ASN A 66 -0.07 -1.84 0.75
CA ASN A 66 1.14 -1.41 1.47
C ASN A 66 1.18 -1.90 2.92
N LEU A 67 0.35 -2.87 3.27
CA LEU A 67 0.27 -3.47 4.61
C LEU A 67 1.16 -4.72 4.78
N GLY A 68 1.69 -5.26 3.69
CA GLY A 68 2.49 -6.49 3.72
C GLY A 68 2.90 -6.96 2.32
N PRO A 69 3.32 -8.23 2.18
CA PRO A 69 3.75 -8.80 0.90
C PRO A 69 2.58 -9.01 -0.09
N ALA A 70 1.36 -9.10 0.42
CA ALA A 70 0.13 -9.21 -0.38
C ALA A 70 -0.87 -8.12 0.04
N PRO A 71 -1.82 -7.72 -0.84
CA PRO A 71 -2.89 -6.82 -0.47
C PRO A 71 -3.75 -7.39 0.66
N VAL A 72 -4.15 -6.52 1.58
CA VAL A 72 -5.06 -6.84 2.67
C VAL A 72 -6.37 -6.09 2.45
N GLY A 73 -7.49 -6.77 2.64
CA GLY A 73 -8.83 -6.26 2.44
C GLY A 73 -9.63 -6.27 3.72
N ILE A 74 -10.42 -5.23 3.99
CA ILE A 74 -11.32 -5.17 5.14
C ILE A 74 -12.73 -4.91 4.65
N ILE A 75 -13.67 -5.82 4.92
CA ILE A 75 -15.09 -5.61 4.70
C ILE A 75 -15.58 -4.53 5.70
N ILE A 76 -16.02 -3.38 5.19
CA ILE A 76 -16.32 -2.20 6.03
C ILE A 76 -17.80 -2.02 6.40
N ASN A 77 -18.69 -2.80 5.78
CA ASN A 77 -20.14 -2.62 5.85
C ASN A 77 -20.90 -3.79 6.52
N ARG A 78 -20.22 -4.69 7.23
CA ARG A 78 -20.84 -5.88 7.83
C ARG A 78 -20.77 -5.86 9.36
N PRO A 79 -21.70 -5.17 10.06
CA PRO A 79 -21.72 -5.14 11.51
C PRO A 79 -22.12 -6.51 12.08
N MET A 80 -21.50 -6.90 13.20
CA MET A 80 -21.85 -8.10 13.94
C MET A 80 -22.69 -7.76 15.18
N PRO A 81 -23.51 -8.70 15.70
CA PRO A 81 -24.23 -8.54 16.96
C PRO A 81 -23.30 -8.73 18.18
N ILE A 82 -22.05 -8.26 18.08
CA ILE A 82 -21.03 -8.36 19.12
C ILE A 82 -20.63 -6.94 19.53
N PRO A 83 -20.81 -6.56 20.81
CA PRO A 83 -20.35 -5.26 21.29
C PRO A 83 -18.83 -5.25 21.42
N VAL A 84 -18.20 -4.09 21.22
CA VAL A 84 -16.74 -3.90 21.38
C VAL A 84 -16.26 -4.31 22.77
N SER A 85 -17.08 -4.10 23.81
CA SER A 85 -16.78 -4.50 25.18
C SER A 85 -16.50 -5.99 25.36
N ARG A 86 -17.01 -6.86 24.48
CA ARG A 86 -16.70 -8.30 24.51
C ARG A 86 -15.25 -8.59 24.08
N LEU A 87 -14.68 -7.78 23.20
CA LEU A 87 -13.29 -7.95 22.74
C LEU A 87 -12.28 -7.42 23.77
N PHE A 88 -12.68 -6.43 24.57
CA PHE A 88 -11.82 -5.76 25.55
C PHE A 88 -12.49 -5.72 26.93
N PRO A 89 -12.69 -6.89 27.57
CA PRO A 89 -13.43 -6.99 28.84
C PRO A 89 -12.75 -6.23 29.99
N ASP A 90 -11.43 -6.07 29.94
CA ASP A 90 -10.65 -5.35 30.96
C ASP A 90 -10.91 -3.83 30.94
N LEU A 91 -11.39 -3.29 29.82
CA LEU A 91 -11.73 -1.88 29.66
C LEU A 91 -13.17 -1.62 30.11
N LYS A 92 -13.40 -1.61 31.43
CA LYS A 92 -14.73 -1.46 32.06
C LYS A 92 -15.59 -0.31 31.52
N ARG A 93 -14.98 0.78 31.03
CA ARG A 93 -15.69 1.91 30.41
C ARG A 93 -16.48 1.49 29.17
N LEU A 94 -15.97 0.54 28.38
CA LEU A 94 -16.62 0.07 27.17
C LEU A 94 -17.92 -0.69 27.45
N ALA A 95 -18.15 -1.16 28.68
CA ALA A 95 -19.41 -1.82 29.05
C ALA A 95 -20.65 -0.93 28.85
N LYS A 96 -20.48 0.40 28.85
CA LYS A 96 -21.55 1.38 28.62
C LYS A 96 -21.69 1.80 27.15
N VAL A 97 -20.73 1.42 26.30
CA VAL A 97 -20.67 1.79 24.89
C VAL A 97 -21.39 0.71 24.08
N ARG A 98 -22.25 1.13 23.14
CA ARG A 98 -23.04 0.21 22.28
C ARG A 98 -22.41 -0.05 20.92
N ASP A 99 -21.16 0.38 20.72
CA ASP A 99 -20.44 0.19 19.47
C ASP A 99 -20.27 -1.29 19.17
N LYS A 100 -20.46 -1.61 17.89
CA LYS A 100 -20.40 -2.97 17.37
C LYS A 100 -19.05 -3.24 16.74
N VAL A 101 -18.65 -4.50 16.82
CA VAL A 101 -17.56 -5.06 16.01
C VAL A 101 -18.10 -5.38 14.63
N TYR A 102 -17.26 -5.21 13.62
CA TYR A 102 -17.56 -5.52 12.23
C TYR A 102 -16.81 -6.78 11.80
N PHE A 103 -17.40 -7.55 10.90
CA PHE A 103 -16.71 -8.64 10.23
C PHE A 103 -15.85 -8.05 9.11
N GLY A 104 -14.52 -8.14 9.25
CA GLY A 104 -13.54 -7.61 8.29
C GLY A 104 -13.18 -8.60 7.18
N GLY A 105 -13.39 -9.89 7.38
CA GLY A 105 -13.24 -10.90 6.33
C GLY A 105 -12.98 -12.30 6.88
N PRO A 106 -12.97 -13.31 6.00
CA PRO A 106 -12.93 -14.72 6.40
C PRO A 106 -11.54 -15.22 6.82
N VAL A 107 -10.48 -14.42 6.60
CA VAL A 107 -9.10 -14.80 6.89
C VAL A 107 -8.69 -14.25 8.26
N ASP A 108 -7.98 -15.07 9.03
CA ASP A 108 -7.41 -14.75 10.33
C ASP A 108 -8.37 -14.00 11.27
N PHE A 109 -9.43 -14.67 11.71
CA PHE A 109 -10.41 -14.12 12.66
C PHE A 109 -9.82 -13.64 13.99
N GLY A 110 -8.57 -14.02 14.31
CA GLY A 110 -7.84 -13.51 15.48
C GLY A 110 -7.28 -12.10 15.27
N SER A 111 -7.10 -11.67 14.02
CA SER A 111 -6.65 -10.32 13.69
C SER A 111 -7.72 -9.27 14.01
N VAL A 112 -7.27 -8.16 14.60
CA VAL A 112 -8.10 -6.99 14.89
C VAL A 112 -7.57 -5.81 14.09
N TRP A 113 -8.44 -5.25 13.27
CA TRP A 113 -8.18 -4.06 12.48
C TRP A 113 -9.08 -2.93 12.93
N PHE A 114 -8.68 -1.69 12.76
CA PHE A 114 -9.54 -0.56 13.09
C PHE A 114 -9.33 0.65 12.19
N LEU A 115 -10.44 1.30 11.84
CA LEU A 115 -10.49 2.56 11.11
C LEU A 115 -10.87 3.67 12.07
N PHE A 116 -10.26 4.84 11.92
CA PHE A 116 -10.57 6.01 12.73
C PHE A 116 -10.17 7.29 12.01
N ARG A 117 -10.71 8.43 12.48
CA ARG A 117 -10.32 9.75 11.98
C ARG A 117 -9.28 10.41 12.88
N ALA A 118 -8.34 11.10 12.26
CA ALA A 118 -7.36 11.94 12.94
C ALA A 118 -6.94 13.12 12.07
N ALA A 119 -6.59 14.25 12.70
CA ALA A 119 -6.11 15.43 11.99
C ALA A 119 -4.68 15.28 11.47
N ALA A 120 -3.87 14.46 12.15
CA ALA A 120 -2.48 14.17 11.78
C ALA A 120 -2.25 12.65 11.76
N PRO A 121 -1.32 12.14 10.92
CA PRO A 121 -0.99 10.72 10.88
C PRO A 121 -0.43 10.24 12.22
N PRO A 122 -1.08 9.28 12.88
CA PRO A 122 -0.53 8.66 14.07
C PRO A 122 0.55 7.64 13.70
N GLU A 123 1.45 7.39 14.64
CA GLU A 123 2.43 6.30 14.52
C GLU A 123 1.70 4.95 14.40
N HIS A 124 2.27 4.03 13.61
CA HIS A 124 1.71 2.70 13.35
C HIS A 124 0.31 2.68 12.68
N ALA A 125 -0.08 3.74 11.99
CA ALA A 125 -1.27 3.73 11.15
C ALA A 125 -0.94 4.16 9.73
N ILE A 126 -1.73 3.65 8.79
CA ILE A 126 -1.57 3.94 7.36
C ILE A 126 -2.82 4.65 6.89
N GLN A 127 -2.62 5.74 6.15
CA GLN A 127 -3.70 6.53 5.61
C GLN A 127 -4.42 5.76 4.51
N ALA A 128 -5.72 5.54 4.70
CA ALA A 128 -6.59 4.92 3.70
C ALA A 128 -7.17 5.97 2.75
N CYS A 129 -7.62 7.10 3.30
CA CYS A 129 -8.03 8.29 2.54
C CYS A 129 -7.90 9.53 3.43
N ASP A 130 -8.28 10.70 2.92
CA ASP A 130 -8.11 11.98 3.64
C ASP A 130 -8.70 11.96 5.05
N GLY A 131 -7.80 12.06 6.04
CA GLY A 131 -8.14 12.05 7.46
C GLY A 131 -8.64 10.70 8.02
N VAL A 132 -8.58 9.60 7.26
CA VAL A 132 -8.98 8.25 7.69
C VAL A 132 -7.78 7.32 7.68
N TYR A 133 -7.56 6.66 8.81
CA TYR A 133 -6.40 5.81 9.04
C TYR A 133 -6.83 4.40 9.40
N LEU A 134 -6.11 3.41 8.88
CA LEU A 134 -6.21 2.00 9.23
C LEU A 134 -5.00 1.60 10.06
N SER A 135 -5.21 0.80 11.10
CA SER A 135 -4.14 0.16 11.86
C SER A 135 -4.59 -1.20 12.38
N ALA A 136 -3.60 -2.03 12.72
CA ALA A 136 -3.73 -3.27 13.48
C ALA A 136 -2.89 -3.23 14.78
N ASP A 137 -2.33 -2.07 15.12
CA ASP A 137 -1.49 -1.94 16.31
C ASP A 137 -2.34 -1.97 17.59
N ARG A 138 -2.06 -2.96 18.44
CA ARG A 138 -2.82 -3.20 19.66
C ARG A 138 -2.65 -2.06 20.67
N GLN A 139 -1.45 -1.48 20.79
CA GLN A 139 -1.19 -0.44 21.78
C GLN A 139 -1.94 0.84 21.40
N LEU A 140 -1.89 1.23 20.13
CA LEU A 140 -2.65 2.34 19.57
C LEU A 140 -4.16 2.13 19.80
N LEU A 141 -4.69 0.94 19.53
CA LEU A 141 -6.11 0.67 19.76
C LEU A 141 -6.50 0.87 21.24
N LEU A 142 -5.71 0.32 22.16
CA LEU A 142 -5.96 0.47 23.59
C LEU A 142 -5.85 1.94 24.04
N GLN A 143 -4.90 2.69 23.49
CA GLN A 143 -4.79 4.13 23.74
C GLN A 143 -6.03 4.89 23.26
N LEU A 144 -6.54 4.59 22.05
CA LEU A 144 -7.74 5.22 21.50
C LEU A 144 -9.00 4.88 22.32
N LEU A 145 -9.14 3.61 22.73
CA LEU A 145 -10.26 3.16 23.57
C LEU A 145 -10.20 3.69 25.00
N GLY A 146 -9.01 4.04 25.49
CA GLY A 146 -8.78 4.57 26.83
C GLY A 146 -9.07 6.07 27.00
N ARG A 147 -9.28 6.82 25.92
CA ARG A 147 -9.53 8.27 25.99
C ARG A 147 -10.86 8.59 26.68
N ASP A 148 -10.92 9.76 27.32
CA ASP A 148 -12.15 10.30 27.92
C ASP A 148 -13.16 10.72 26.85
N ASN A 149 -12.66 11.34 25.78
CA ASN A 149 -13.46 11.68 24.62
C ASN A 149 -13.33 10.55 23.58
N PRO A 150 -14.45 9.96 23.13
CA PRO A 150 -14.43 8.96 22.06
C PRO A 150 -13.74 9.48 20.81
N VAL A 151 -13.02 8.60 20.12
CA VAL A 151 -12.42 8.93 18.83
C VAL A 151 -13.52 8.91 17.78
N ASP A 152 -13.60 9.99 17.01
CA ASP A 152 -14.59 10.13 15.95
C ASP A 152 -14.49 8.99 14.94
N SER A 153 -15.63 8.36 14.67
CA SER A 153 -15.77 7.31 13.65
C SER A 153 -14.87 6.09 13.84
N LEU A 154 -14.44 5.77 15.08
CA LEU A 154 -13.72 4.53 15.37
C LEU A 154 -14.58 3.31 15.02
N ARG A 155 -14.07 2.43 14.13
CA ARG A 155 -14.68 1.13 13.81
C ARG A 155 -13.64 0.04 13.97
N ILE A 156 -14.05 -1.07 14.58
CA ILE A 156 -13.19 -2.23 14.87
C ILE A 156 -13.70 -3.42 14.07
N PHE A 157 -12.79 -4.08 13.38
CA PHE A 157 -13.03 -5.21 12.49
C PHE A 157 -12.27 -6.44 12.99
N VAL A 158 -12.88 -7.61 12.87
CA VAL A 158 -12.23 -8.90 13.11
C VAL A 158 -12.05 -9.65 11.80
N GLY A 159 -10.87 -10.21 11.61
CA GLY A 159 -10.49 -10.83 10.35
C GLY A 159 -10.27 -9.84 9.21
N HIS A 160 -9.81 -10.37 8.10
CA HIS A 160 -9.56 -9.65 6.86
C HIS A 160 -9.81 -10.54 5.64
N ALA A 161 -9.75 -9.96 4.46
CA ALA A 161 -9.72 -10.62 3.18
C ALA A 161 -8.29 -10.58 2.62
N GLY A 162 -7.88 -11.64 1.93
CA GLY A 162 -6.58 -11.73 1.29
C GLY A 162 -6.72 -12.18 -0.15
N TRP A 163 -5.71 -11.88 -0.95
CA TRP A 163 -5.56 -12.36 -2.33
C TRP A 163 -4.26 -13.15 -2.42
N ALA A 164 -4.30 -14.27 -3.15
CA ALA A 164 -3.15 -15.14 -3.45
C ALA A 164 -2.78 -15.02 -4.93
#